data_AF-A0AA92LNJ9-F1
#
_entry.id   AF-A0AA92LNJ9-F1
#
_cell.length_a   1.000
_cell.length_b   1.000
_cell.length_c   1.000
_cell.angle_alpha   90.00
_cell.angle_beta   90.00
_cell.angle_gamma   90.00
#
_symmetry.space_group_name_H-M   'P 1'
#
loop_
_entity.id
_entity.type
_entity.pdbx_description
1 polymer ?
#
loop_
_entity_poly.entity_id
_entity_poly.type
_entity_poly.pdbx_seq_one_letter_code
_entity_poly.pdbx_strand_id
1 'polypeptide(L)'
;MSYSLHHTKRNGQHLKLVVDDVTTLPSLFVTIYTLTKLTKKKLGTQSNYLKALRFFYEFYERKHGCTFDGAFISAEYNVDSFLKEADHFFEYLLSQQHLDGSSSYISVRHISKSTAAKEAYVAYVNVLTRYFRFLNDRYTCMDYLNCSPVEALQMHHDIDKKIDHIRKEYS
;
A
#
# COMPACT_ATOMS: atom_id res chain seq x y z
N MET A 1 -3.93 -1.42 -16.44
CA MET A 1 -2.66 -2.05 -16.88
C MET A 1 -2.52 -3.38 -16.15
N SER A 2 -1.47 -4.15 -16.46
CA SER A 2 -1.13 -5.39 -15.77
C SER A 2 0.15 -5.17 -14.96
N TYR A 3 0.24 -5.83 -13.81
CA TYR A 3 1.43 -5.81 -12.98
C TYR A 3 1.95 -7.23 -12.76
N SER A 4 3.27 -7.38 -12.73
CA SER A 4 3.94 -8.67 -12.52
C SER A 4 4.94 -8.62 -11.38
N LEU A 5 5.23 -9.79 -10.80
CA LEU A 5 6.22 -9.93 -9.74
C LEU A 5 7.56 -10.36 -10.33
N HIS A 6 8.49 -9.42 -10.42
CA HIS A 6 9.85 -9.69 -10.87
C HIS A 6 10.72 -10.09 -9.69
N HIS A 7 11.49 -11.17 -9.83
CA HIS A 7 12.48 -11.59 -8.85
C HIS A 7 13.88 -11.28 -9.37
N THR A 8 14.65 -10.56 -8.58
CA THR A 8 16.08 -10.30 -8.82
C THR A 8 16.91 -10.76 -7.62
N LYS A 9 18.18 -11.08 -7.87
CA LYS A 9 19.14 -11.50 -6.85
C LYS A 9 20.39 -10.65 -7.00
N ARG A 10 20.78 -9.95 -5.95
CA ARG A 10 22.03 -9.18 -5.90
C ARG A 10 22.74 -9.43 -4.58
N ASN A 11 24.04 -9.75 -4.63
CA ASN A 11 24.88 -10.01 -3.45
C ASN A 11 24.26 -11.04 -2.47
N GLY A 12 23.64 -12.11 -2.99
CA GLY A 12 22.99 -13.13 -2.17
C GLY A 12 21.62 -12.72 -1.58
N GLN A 13 21.23 -11.44 -1.68
CA GLN A 13 19.90 -10.98 -1.30
C GLN A 13 18.91 -11.18 -2.43
N HIS A 14 17.78 -11.78 -2.09
CA HIS A 14 16.65 -11.94 -2.98
C HIS A 14 15.71 -10.73 -2.82
N LEU A 15 15.38 -10.09 -3.93
CA LEU A 15 14.47 -8.94 -3.98
C LEU A 15 13.36 -9.25 -4.98
N LYS A 16 12.11 -9.06 -4.56
CA LYS A 16 10.96 -9.15 -5.45
C LYS A 16 10.31 -7.78 -5.58
N LEU A 17 9.93 -7.38 -6.78
CA LEU A 17 9.35 -6.08 -7.09
C LEU A 17 8.04 -6.24 -7.84
N VAL A 18 7.12 -5.31 -7.61
CA VAL A 18 5.93 -5.14 -8.44
C VAL A 18 6.31 -4.24 -9.60
N VAL A 19 6.22 -4.75 -10.83
CA VAL A 19 6.60 -4.06 -12.06
C VAL A 19 5.35 -3.86 -12.90
N ASP A 20 5.21 -2.67 -13.45
CA ASP A 20 4.21 -2.34 -14.46
C ASP A 20 4.62 -2.96 -15.80
N ASP A 21 3.76 -3.79 -16.37
CA ASP A 21 4.05 -4.54 -17.59
C ASP A 21 4.10 -3.64 -18.84
N VAL A 22 3.52 -2.43 -18.81
CA VAL A 22 3.50 -1.48 -19.94
C VAL A 22 4.75 -0.60 -19.92
N THR A 23 5.05 0.03 -18.78
CA THR A 23 6.21 0.92 -18.67
C THR A 23 7.50 0.16 -18.39
N THR A 24 7.40 -1.11 -17.95
CA THR A 24 8.51 -1.94 -17.45
C THR A 24 9.22 -1.36 -16.22
N LEU A 25 8.62 -0.33 -15.60
CA LEU A 25 9.15 0.32 -14.42
C LEU A 25 8.58 -0.31 -13.15
N PRO A 26 9.39 -0.43 -12.09
CA PRO A 26 8.90 -0.87 -10.80
C PRO A 26 7.99 0.21 -10.17
N SER A 27 6.89 -0.21 -9.54
CA SER A 27 6.04 0.71 -8.79
C SER A 27 6.84 1.41 -7.69
N LEU A 28 6.75 2.73 -7.63
CA LEU A 28 7.63 3.55 -6.81
C LEU A 28 7.42 3.25 -5.32
N PHE A 29 6.20 3.43 -4.82
CA PHE A 29 5.96 3.33 -3.38
C PHE A 29 6.02 1.88 -2.88
N VAL A 30 5.61 0.90 -3.70
CA VAL A 30 5.79 -0.53 -3.35
C VAL A 30 7.28 -0.88 -3.30
N THR A 31 8.08 -0.37 -4.22
CA THR A 31 9.53 -0.61 -4.21
C THR A 31 10.19 -0.03 -2.96
N ILE A 32 9.84 1.20 -2.58
CA ILE A 32 10.33 1.82 -1.35
C ILE A 32 9.92 0.99 -0.12
N TYR A 33 8.66 0.55 -0.04
CA TYR A 33 8.21 -0.33 1.04
C TYR A 33 8.96 -1.66 1.06
N THR A 34 9.23 -2.23 -0.11
CA THR A 34 9.96 -3.48 -0.24
C THR A 34 11.36 -3.36 0.31
N LEU A 35 12.11 -2.35 -0.15
CA LEU A 35 13.50 -2.12 0.23
C LEU A 35 13.65 -1.81 1.73
N THR A 36 12.67 -1.11 2.31
CA THR A 36 12.72 -0.67 3.72
C THR A 36 12.17 -1.68 4.72
N LYS A 37 11.10 -2.41 4.37
CA LYS A 37 10.36 -3.29 5.29
C LYS A 37 10.40 -4.77 4.90
N LEU A 38 10.38 -5.11 3.61
CA LEU A 38 10.22 -6.51 3.17
C LEU A 38 11.54 -7.26 2.98
N THR A 39 12.63 -6.58 2.61
CA THR A 39 13.98 -7.19 2.46
C THR A 39 14.44 -7.95 3.72
N LYS A 40 13.99 -7.51 4.91
CA LYS A 40 14.29 -8.14 6.21
C LYS A 40 13.42 -9.37 6.53
N LYS A 41 12.43 -9.70 5.70
CA LYS A 41 11.47 -10.81 5.91
C LYS A 41 11.86 -12.04 5.10
N LYS A 42 11.34 -13.21 5.48
CA LYS A 42 11.48 -14.45 4.69
C LYS A 42 10.82 -14.31 3.32
N LEU A 43 11.36 -14.97 2.30
CA LEU A 43 10.90 -14.84 0.91
C LEU A 43 9.43 -15.22 0.68
N GLY A 44 8.92 -16.23 1.39
CA GLY A 44 7.50 -16.58 1.33
C GLY A 44 6.60 -15.43 1.80
N THR A 45 6.99 -14.78 2.91
CA THR A 45 6.29 -13.61 3.44
C THR A 45 6.37 -12.42 2.48
N GLN A 46 7.55 -12.14 1.92
CA GLN A 46 7.72 -11.09 0.90
C GLN A 46 6.77 -11.33 -0.29
N SER A 47 6.73 -12.56 -0.78
CA SER A 47 5.89 -12.93 -1.93
C SER A 47 4.40 -12.73 -1.65
N ASN A 48 3.93 -13.11 -0.47
CA ASN A 48 2.53 -12.90 -0.08
C ASN A 48 2.19 -11.42 0.04
N TYR A 49 3.10 -10.61 0.61
CA TYR A 49 2.88 -9.17 0.73
C TYR A 49 2.82 -8.50 -0.63
N LEU A 50 3.78 -8.79 -1.50
CA LEU A 50 3.84 -8.23 -2.84
C LEU A 50 2.68 -8.67 -3.72
N LYS A 51 2.20 -9.91 -3.55
CA LYS A 51 0.99 -10.38 -4.24
C LYS A 51 -0.25 -9.56 -3.85
N ALA A 52 -0.42 -9.27 -2.55
CA ALA A 52 -1.52 -8.43 -2.08
C ALA A 52 -1.43 -7.00 -2.64
N LEU A 53 -0.24 -6.39 -2.57
CA LEU A 53 -0.02 -5.03 -3.08
C LEU A 53 -0.20 -4.95 -4.59
N ARG A 54 0.25 -5.95 -5.34
CA ARG A 54 0.02 -6.04 -6.78
C ARG A 54 -1.47 -6.04 -7.12
N PHE A 55 -2.26 -6.88 -6.44
CA PHE A 55 -3.71 -6.90 -6.64
C PHE A 55 -4.38 -5.58 -6.30
N PHE A 56 -3.87 -4.85 -5.29
CA PHE A 56 -4.38 -3.53 -4.98
C PHE A 56 -4.07 -2.51 -6.07
N TYR A 57 -2.85 -2.52 -6.64
CA TYR A 57 -2.49 -1.63 -7.74
C TYR A 57 -3.32 -1.88 -8.99
N GLU A 58 -3.51 -3.16 -9.36
CA GLU A 58 -4.40 -3.56 -10.45
C GLU A 58 -5.84 -3.10 -10.20
N PHE A 59 -6.35 -3.29 -8.98
CA PHE A 59 -7.69 -2.85 -8.59
C PHE A 59 -7.86 -1.34 -8.69
N TYR A 60 -6.93 -0.59 -8.11
CA TYR A 60 -7.01 0.87 -8.02
C TYR A 60 -7.06 1.48 -9.41
N GLU A 61 -6.18 1.00 -10.30
CA GLU A 61 -6.12 1.49 -11.67
C GLU A 61 -7.35 1.09 -12.49
N ARG A 62 -7.88 -0.14 -12.30
CA ARG A 62 -9.15 -0.53 -12.95
C ARG A 62 -10.32 0.35 -12.53
N LYS A 63 -10.37 0.77 -11.26
CA LYS A 63 -11.45 1.59 -10.72
C LYS A 63 -11.35 3.06 -11.12
N HIS A 64 -10.14 3.64 -11.07
CA HIS A 64 -9.93 5.09 -11.21
C HIS A 64 -9.31 5.50 -12.55
N GLY A 65 -8.81 4.56 -13.35
CA GLY A 65 -8.17 4.83 -14.64
C GLY A 65 -6.77 5.47 -14.54
N CYS A 66 -6.17 5.50 -13.35
CA CYS A 66 -4.85 6.04 -13.10
C CYS A 66 -4.04 5.17 -12.12
N THR A 67 -2.71 5.30 -12.14
CA THR A 67 -1.85 4.53 -11.23
C THR A 67 -1.96 5.05 -9.80
N PHE A 68 -1.89 4.15 -8.82
CA PHE A 68 -1.87 4.56 -7.42
C PHE A 68 -0.67 5.46 -7.11
N ASP A 69 0.51 5.18 -7.68
CA ASP A 69 1.70 6.02 -7.49
C ASP A 69 1.41 7.48 -7.94
N GLY A 70 0.80 7.67 -9.11
CA GLY A 70 0.45 9.01 -9.61
C GLY A 70 -0.65 9.69 -8.78
N ALA A 71 -1.68 8.94 -8.38
CA ALA A 71 -2.75 9.45 -7.53
C ALA A 71 -2.24 9.88 -6.15
N PHE A 72 -1.35 9.09 -5.54
CA PHE A 72 -0.79 9.39 -4.23
C PHE A 72 0.11 10.64 -4.23
N ILE A 73 0.90 10.83 -5.30
CA ILE A 73 1.66 12.08 -5.50
C ILE A 73 0.71 13.27 -5.67
N SER A 74 -0.34 13.11 -6.47
CA SER A 74 -1.32 14.18 -6.74
C SER A 74 -2.14 14.55 -5.50
N ALA A 75 -2.29 13.63 -4.55
CA ALA A 75 -2.94 13.85 -3.26
C ALA A 75 -1.97 14.41 -2.20
N GLU A 76 -0.79 14.89 -2.59
CA GLU A 76 0.24 15.42 -1.68
C GLU A 76 0.59 14.42 -0.57
N TYR A 77 0.65 13.14 -0.93
CA TYR A 77 0.93 12.03 -0.02
C TYR A 77 -0.08 11.84 1.12
N ASN A 78 -1.28 12.42 1.01
CA ASN A 78 -2.35 12.21 1.98
C ASN A 78 -2.98 10.82 1.82
N VAL A 79 -2.73 9.93 2.79
CA VAL A 79 -3.23 8.54 2.77
C VAL A 79 -4.73 8.43 3.05
N ASP A 80 -5.34 9.40 3.73
CA ASP A 80 -6.73 9.31 4.22
C ASP A 80 -7.73 9.09 3.07
N SER A 81 -7.49 9.75 1.93
CA SER A 81 -8.28 9.60 0.71
C SER A 81 -8.33 8.17 0.17
N PHE A 82 -7.33 7.35 0.49
CA PHE A 82 -7.17 5.99 0.01
C PHE A 82 -7.62 4.93 1.03
N LEU A 83 -7.82 5.30 2.30
CA LEU A 83 -8.26 4.35 3.34
C LEU A 83 -9.62 3.73 3.00
N LYS A 84 -10.54 4.53 2.43
CA LYS A 84 -11.86 4.07 1.96
C LYS A 84 -11.76 3.03 0.84
N GLU A 85 -10.65 2.99 0.12
CA GLU A 85 -10.42 2.01 -0.94
C GLU A 85 -10.11 0.61 -0.40
N ALA A 86 -9.78 0.46 0.88
CA ALA A 86 -9.54 -0.84 1.49
C ALA A 86 -10.81 -1.73 1.50
N ASP A 87 -11.98 -1.13 1.78
CA ASP A 87 -13.26 -1.85 1.77
C ASP A 87 -13.64 -2.28 0.35
N HIS A 88 -13.52 -1.36 -0.61
CA HIS A 88 -13.75 -1.64 -2.03
C HIS A 88 -12.76 -2.69 -2.57
N PHE A 89 -11.51 -2.66 -2.11
CA PHE A 89 -10.51 -3.67 -2.46
C PHE A 89 -10.89 -5.04 -1.88
N PHE A 90 -11.42 -5.09 -0.66
CA PHE A 90 -11.90 -6.34 -0.08
C PHE A 90 -13.06 -6.92 -0.89
N GLU A 91 -14.02 -6.11 -1.30
CA GLU A 91 -15.12 -6.50 -2.20
C GLU A 91 -14.59 -7.00 -3.55
N TYR A 92 -13.59 -6.32 -4.11
CA TYR A 92 -12.89 -6.75 -5.33
C TYR A 92 -12.24 -8.13 -5.17
N LEU A 93 -11.58 -8.40 -4.04
CA LEU A 93 -11.03 -9.73 -3.75
C LEU A 93 -12.14 -10.79 -3.61
N LEU A 94 -13.26 -10.45 -2.97
CA LEU A 94 -14.43 -11.32 -2.84
C LEU A 94 -15.06 -11.65 -4.19
N SER A 95 -15.07 -10.72 -5.14
CA SER A 95 -15.59 -10.93 -6.50
C SER A 95 -14.68 -11.77 -7.42
N GLN A 96 -13.45 -12.10 -7.00
CA GLN A 96 -12.44 -12.84 -7.79
C GLN A 96 -11.99 -12.20 -9.11
N GLN A 97 -12.29 -10.93 -9.34
CA GLN A 97 -11.90 -10.24 -10.57
C GLN A 97 -10.36 -10.11 -10.78
N HIS A 98 -9.58 -10.32 -9.72
CA HIS A 98 -8.12 -10.45 -9.79
C HIS A 98 -7.64 -11.77 -10.44
N LEU A 99 -8.53 -12.75 -10.61
CA LEU A 99 -8.28 -13.99 -11.33
C LEU A 99 -8.66 -13.87 -12.82
N ASP A 100 -9.68 -13.07 -13.11
CA ASP A 100 -10.12 -12.77 -14.48
C ASP A 100 -9.23 -11.67 -15.07
N GLY A 101 -8.19 -12.07 -15.79
CA GLY A 101 -7.20 -11.18 -16.39
C GLY A 101 -7.71 -10.23 -17.49
N SER A 102 -9.02 -10.18 -17.76
CA SER A 102 -9.57 -9.64 -19.02
C SER A 102 -10.85 -8.80 -18.89
N SER A 103 -11.44 -8.62 -17.71
CA SER A 103 -12.64 -7.77 -17.58
C SER A 103 -12.28 -6.36 -17.13
N SER A 104 -12.52 -5.38 -17.99
CA SER A 104 -12.51 -3.94 -17.68
C SER A 104 -13.66 -3.50 -16.76
N TYR A 105 -14.55 -4.42 -16.39
CA TYR A 105 -15.72 -4.15 -15.56
C TYR A 105 -15.68 -4.89 -14.22
N ILE A 106 -15.96 -4.16 -13.14
CA ILE A 106 -16.14 -4.72 -11.80
C ILE A 106 -17.51 -5.40 -11.72
N SER A 107 -17.57 -6.68 -12.08
CA SER A 107 -18.78 -7.51 -11.92
C SER A 107 -19.10 -7.76 -10.44
N VAL A 108 -20.27 -7.30 -10.00
CA VAL A 108 -20.88 -7.66 -8.70
C VAL A 108 -21.40 -9.11 -8.78
N ARG A 109 -20.50 -10.10 -8.73
CA ARG A 109 -20.89 -11.50 -8.54
C ARG A 109 -20.94 -11.81 -7.05
N HIS A 110 -22.09 -12.27 -6.57
CA HIS A 110 -22.19 -12.91 -5.26
C HIS A 110 -21.46 -14.25 -5.31
N ILE A 111 -20.33 -14.36 -4.60
CA ILE A 111 -19.59 -15.62 -4.49
C ILE A 111 -19.65 -16.10 -3.04
N SER A 112 -20.42 -17.18 -2.85
CA SER A 112 -20.29 -18.09 -1.71
C SER A 112 -18.87 -18.70 -1.73
N LYS A 113 -18.07 -18.48 -0.67
CA LYS A 113 -16.68 -18.96 -0.59
C LYS A 113 -16.39 -19.71 0.70
N SER A 114 -15.49 -20.68 0.60
CA SER A 114 -14.89 -21.40 1.73
C SER A 114 -14.18 -20.45 2.69
N THR A 115 -14.19 -20.81 3.98
CA THR A 115 -13.60 -20.02 5.07
C THR A 115 -12.13 -19.67 4.80
N ALA A 116 -11.34 -20.59 4.25
CA ALA A 116 -9.92 -20.40 3.97
C ALA A 116 -9.63 -19.29 2.93
N ALA A 117 -10.48 -19.13 1.91
CA ALA A 117 -10.28 -18.07 0.92
C ALA A 117 -10.56 -16.67 1.53
N LYS A 118 -11.57 -16.58 2.40
CA LYS A 118 -11.88 -15.35 3.13
C LYS A 118 -10.73 -14.96 4.05
N GLU A 119 -10.14 -15.91 4.77
CA GLU A 119 -8.96 -15.68 5.62
C GLU A 119 -7.77 -15.14 4.82
N ALA A 120 -7.51 -15.69 3.63
CA ALA A 120 -6.45 -15.19 2.76
C ALA A 120 -6.69 -13.74 2.31
N TYR A 121 -7.92 -13.37 1.98
CA TYR A 121 -8.25 -11.99 1.58
C TYR A 121 -8.18 -11.02 2.75
N VAL A 122 -8.60 -11.42 3.95
CA VAL A 122 -8.39 -10.64 5.18
C VAL A 122 -6.88 -10.42 5.41
N ALA A 123 -6.05 -11.44 5.18
CA ALA A 123 -4.60 -11.27 5.24
C ALA A 123 -4.08 -10.26 4.21
N TYR A 124 -4.65 -10.20 3.00
CA TYR A 124 -4.28 -9.22 1.98
C TYR A 124 -4.69 -7.80 2.35
N VAL A 125 -5.89 -7.60 2.88
CA VAL A 125 -6.33 -6.30 3.41
C VAL A 125 -5.43 -5.86 4.56
N ASN A 126 -5.06 -6.77 5.46
CA ASN A 126 -4.12 -6.46 6.54
C ASN A 126 -2.73 -6.04 6.01
N VAL A 127 -2.26 -6.62 4.90
CA VAL A 127 -1.04 -6.15 4.23
C VAL A 127 -1.22 -4.74 3.69
N LEU A 128 -2.36 -4.46 3.04
CA LEU A 128 -2.68 -3.13 2.52
C LEU A 128 -2.72 -2.08 3.64
N THR A 129 -3.40 -2.35 4.76
CA THR A 129 -3.44 -1.43 5.91
C THR A 129 -2.03 -1.17 6.49
N ARG A 130 -1.17 -2.21 6.56
CA ARG A 130 0.22 -2.04 7.00
C ARG A 130 1.04 -1.19 6.03
N TYR A 131 0.76 -1.32 4.74
CA TYR A 131 1.40 -0.52 3.71
C TYR A 131 0.95 0.95 3.76
N PHE A 132 -0.35 1.21 3.91
CA PHE A 132 -0.88 2.57 4.11
C PHE A 132 -0.33 3.22 5.37
N ARG A 133 -0.25 2.49 6.49
CA ARG A 133 0.43 2.99 7.68
C ARG A 133 1.88 3.37 7.40
N PHE A 134 2.61 2.54 6.67
CA PHE A 134 3.98 2.85 6.28
C PHE A 134 4.07 4.12 5.42
N LEU A 135 3.16 4.31 4.47
CA LEU A 135 3.13 5.52 3.66
C LEU A 135 2.87 6.75 4.52
N ASN A 136 1.88 6.68 5.42
CA ASN A 136 1.57 7.75 6.34
C ASN A 136 2.77 8.08 7.25
N ASP A 137 3.37 7.08 7.90
CA ASP A 137 4.52 7.28 8.78
C ASP A 137 5.72 7.90 8.05
N ARG A 138 5.85 7.65 6.73
CA ARG A 138 7.00 8.09 5.94
C ARG A 138 6.78 9.46 5.28
N TYR A 139 5.59 9.73 4.77
CA TYR A 139 5.33 10.88 3.91
C TYR A 139 4.48 11.98 4.57
N THR A 140 3.92 11.71 5.75
CA THR A 140 3.28 12.74 6.57
C THR A 140 4.28 13.41 7.53
N CYS A 141 5.59 13.27 7.29
CA CYS A 141 6.63 14.01 8.02
C CYS A 141 6.96 15.34 7.32
N MET A 142 7.52 16.28 8.09
CA MET A 142 7.80 17.65 7.67
C MET A 142 8.56 17.77 6.34
N ASP A 143 9.42 16.79 6.05
CA ASP A 143 10.27 16.76 4.85
C ASP A 143 9.49 16.61 3.53
N TYR A 144 8.25 16.11 3.56
CA TYR A 144 7.44 15.84 2.36
C TYR A 144 6.17 16.69 2.28
N LEU A 145 5.81 17.41 3.35
CA LEU A 145 4.59 18.21 3.43
C LEU A 145 4.72 19.63 2.86
N ASN A 146 5.87 20.01 2.26
CA ASN A 146 6.16 21.38 1.81
C ASN A 146 5.85 22.44 2.88
N CYS A 147 5.94 22.07 4.16
CA CYS A 147 5.62 22.98 5.24
C CYS A 147 6.60 24.15 5.25
N SER A 148 6.07 25.35 5.47
CA SER A 148 6.90 26.51 5.79
C SER A 148 7.66 26.27 7.10
N PRO A 149 8.81 26.93 7.30
CA PRO A 149 9.54 26.85 8.57
C PRO A 149 8.69 27.21 9.80
N VAL A 150 7.69 28.08 9.62
CA VAL A 150 6.76 28.49 10.68
C VAL A 150 5.81 27.35 11.05
N GLU A 151 5.21 26.69 10.06
CA GLU A 151 4.33 25.53 10.29
C GLU A 151 5.09 24.36 10.91
N ALA A 152 6.35 24.17 10.51
CA ALA A 152 7.25 23.18 11.10
C ALA A 152 7.48 23.41 12.60
N LEU A 153 7.80 24.65 12.98
CA LEU A 153 7.98 25.03 14.38
C LEU A 153 6.69 24.85 15.19
N GLN A 154 5.54 25.18 14.60
CA GLN A 154 4.24 25.00 15.22
C GLN A 154 3.95 23.51 15.49
N MET A 155 4.16 22.65 14.48
CA MET A 155 3.95 21.21 14.61
C MET A 155 4.91 20.57 15.62
N HIS A 156 6.18 20.98 15.64
CA HIS A 156 7.14 20.53 16.65
C HIS A 156 6.67 20.87 18.07
N HIS A 157 6.23 22.11 18.27
CA HIS A 157 5.72 22.56 19.57
C HIS A 157 4.47 21.77 20.00
N ASP A 158 3.57 21.45 19.06
CA ASP A 158 2.38 20.65 19.34
C ASP A 158 2.70 19.19 19.64
N ILE A 159 3.72 18.63 18.99
CA ILE A 159 4.23 17.28 19.29
C ILE A 159 4.83 17.24 20.70
N ASP A 160 5.65 18.23 21.07
CA ASP A 160 6.27 18.31 22.40
C ASP A 160 5.20 18.39 23.50
N LYS A 161 4.15 19.21 23.30
CA LYS A 161 3.00 19.26 24.21
C LYS A 161 2.30 17.92 24.36
N LYS A 162 2.09 17.19 23.27
CA LYS A 162 1.48 15.85 23.31
C LYS A 162 2.36 14.85 24.07
N ILE A 163 3.68 14.88 23.85
CA ILE A 163 4.64 14.02 24.55
C ILE A 163 4.62 14.32 26.05
N ASP A 164 4.63 15.59 26.44
CA ASP A 164 4.60 15.98 27.86
C ASP A 164 3.28 15.64 28.54
N HIS A 165 2.17 15.72 27.81
CA HIS A 165 0.87 15.26 28.31
C HIS A 165 0.87 13.75 28.57
N ILE A 166 1.35 12.95 27.62
CA ILE A 166 1.48 11.49 27.77
C ILE A 166 2.42 11.17 28.94
N ARG A 167 3.57 11.84 29.07
CA ARG A 167 4.49 11.61 30.19
C ARG A 167 3.83 11.84 31.55
N LYS A 168 2.95 12.85 31.66
CA LYS A 168 2.19 13.15 32.88
C LYS A 168 1.07 12.15 33.14
N GLU A 169 0.43 11.60 32.12
CA GLU A 169 -0.60 10.56 32.29
C GLU A 169 -0.03 9.22 32.77
N TYR A 170 1.24 8.94 32.45
CA TYR A 170 1.92 7.69 32.80
C TYR A 170 3.01 7.84 33.88
N SER A 171 3.05 8.98 34.60
CA SER A 171 3.87 9.19 35.81
C SER A 171 2.99 9.19 37.04
#